data_AF-A0A3D5NQ65-F1
#
_entry.id   AF-A0A3D5NQ65-F1
#
_cell.length_a   1.000
_cell.length_b   1.000
_cell.length_c   1.000
_cell.angle_alpha   90.00
_cell.angle_beta   90.00
_cell.angle_gamma   90.00
#
_symmetry.space_group_name_H-M   'P 1'
#
loop_
_entity.id
_entity.type
_entity.pdbx_description
1 polymer ?
#
loop_
_entity_poly.entity_id
_entity_poly.type
_entity_poly.pdbx_seq_one_letter_code
_entity_poly.pdbx_strand_id
1 'polypeptide(L)'
;LDQAKKAGYDKIIVMIHYPPVNETFKDSVFTDIFEEYNVEKVIYGHLHGKSLQRVMTGYRKGVEYLLTSCDYINFDPITILE
;
A
#
# COMPACT_ATOMS: atom_id res chain seq x y z
N LEU A 1 -10.27 10.15 1.32
CA LEU A 1 -10.39 9.80 -0.11
C LEU A 1 -11.55 10.52 -0.78
N ASP A 2 -12.75 10.54 -0.17
CA ASP A 2 -13.89 11.36 -0.63
C ASP A 2 -13.54 12.79 -1.03
N GLN A 3 -12.78 13.50 -0.17
CA GLN A 3 -12.42 14.89 -0.43
C GLN A 3 -11.50 15.04 -1.66
N ALA A 4 -10.61 14.08 -1.90
CA ALA A 4 -9.75 14.08 -3.08
C ALA A 4 -10.58 13.86 -4.36
N LYS A 5 -11.50 12.88 -4.34
CA LYS A 5 -12.45 12.67 -5.45
C LYS A 5 -13.32 13.91 -5.70
N LYS A 6 -13.87 14.53 -4.65
CA LYS A 6 -14.68 15.76 -4.76
C LYS A 6 -13.89 16.94 -5.32
N ALA A 7 -12.59 17.02 -5.03
CA ALA A 7 -11.69 18.02 -5.57
C ALA A 7 -11.25 17.73 -7.03
N GLY A 8 -11.69 16.62 -7.62
CA GLY A 8 -11.41 16.28 -9.03
C GLY A 8 -10.11 15.52 -9.27
N TYR A 9 -9.46 14.99 -8.23
CA TYR A 9 -8.28 14.13 -8.40
C TYR A 9 -8.69 12.72 -8.86
N ASP A 10 -8.00 12.21 -9.87
CA ASP A 10 -8.21 10.90 -10.48
C ASP A 10 -7.08 9.90 -10.15
N LYS A 11 -5.86 10.39 -9.95
CA LYS A 11 -4.73 9.61 -9.45
C LYS A 11 -4.60 9.71 -7.94
N ILE A 12 -4.75 8.58 -7.26
CA ILE A 12 -4.69 8.50 -5.81
C ILE A 12 -3.59 7.52 -5.39
N ILE A 13 -2.65 8.01 -4.58
CA ILE A 13 -1.67 7.20 -3.87
C ILE A 13 -1.98 7.29 -2.38
N VAL A 14 -2.05 6.15 -1.72
CA VAL A 14 -2.29 6.04 -0.28
C VAL A 14 -1.01 5.67 0.44
N MET A 15 -0.71 6.38 1.53
CA MET A 15 0.34 6.01 2.47
C MET A 15 -0.30 5.65 3.81
N ILE A 16 -0.02 4.45 4.32
CA ILE A 16 -0.47 3.98 5.63
C ILE A 16 0.69 3.29 6.36
N HIS A 17 0.72 3.33 7.69
CA HIS A 17 1.84 2.71 8.39
C HIS A 17 1.75 1.17 8.41
N TYR A 18 0.59 0.64 8.79
CA TYR A 18 0.38 -0.80 9.00
C TYR A 18 0.01 -1.53 7.70
N PRO A 19 0.24 -2.86 7.62
CA PRO A 19 -0.22 -3.65 6.48
C PRO A 19 -1.75 -3.56 6.34
N PRO A 20 -2.28 -3.37 5.12
CA PRO A 20 -3.72 -3.30 4.89
C PRO A 20 -4.40 -4.68 4.86
N VAL A 21 -3.68 -5.75 5.21
CA VAL A 21 -4.17 -7.14 5.26
C VAL A 21 -3.70 -7.81 6.53
N ASN A 22 -4.39 -8.89 6.92
CA ASN A 22 -3.97 -9.74 8.03
C ASN A 22 -2.88 -10.74 7.61
N GLU A 23 -2.38 -11.54 8.55
CA GLU A 23 -1.34 -12.54 8.30
C GLU A 23 -1.71 -13.63 7.28
N THR A 24 -3.00 -13.84 7.03
CA THR A 24 -3.50 -14.78 6.01
C THR A 24 -3.71 -14.12 4.65
N PHE A 25 -3.29 -12.87 4.49
CA PHE A 25 -3.45 -12.04 3.29
C PHE A 25 -4.90 -11.88 2.84
N LYS A 26 -5.85 -12.05 3.75
CA LYS A 26 -7.27 -11.78 3.47
C LYS A 26 -7.47 -10.28 3.31
N ASP A 27 -8.38 -9.95 2.39
CA ASP A 27 -8.85 -8.59 2.21
C ASP A 27 -9.39 -8.03 3.52
N SER A 28 -9.26 -6.72 3.68
CA SER A 28 -9.79 -5.96 4.80
C SER A 28 -10.63 -4.80 4.28
N VAL A 29 -11.32 -4.12 5.19
CA VAL A 29 -12.05 -2.89 4.87
C VAL A 29 -11.12 -1.85 4.21
N PHE A 30 -9.82 -1.84 4.51
CA PHE A 30 -8.88 -0.96 3.83
C PHE A 30 -8.69 -1.32 2.35
N THR A 31 -8.49 -2.60 2.03
CA THR A 31 -8.31 -3.02 0.63
C THR A 31 -9.58 -2.78 -0.18
N ASP A 32 -10.75 -3.00 0.41
CA ASP A 32 -12.04 -2.73 -0.24
C ASP A 32 -12.19 -1.23 -0.56
N ILE A 33 -11.80 -0.35 0.37
CA ILE A 33 -11.77 1.10 0.13
C ILE A 33 -10.77 1.46 -0.97
N PHE A 34 -9.58 0.84 -1.01
CA PHE A 34 -8.59 1.16 -2.05
C PHE A 34 -9.09 0.80 -3.45
N GLU A 35 -9.78 -0.33 -3.57
CA GLU A 35 -10.45 -0.76 -4.79
C GLU A 35 -11.58 0.22 -5.19
N GLU A 36 -12.48 0.55 -4.26
CA GLU A 36 -13.61 1.48 -4.50
C GLU A 36 -13.14 2.87 -4.99
N TYR A 37 -11.98 3.30 -4.50
CA TYR A 37 -11.41 4.60 -4.85
C TYR A 37 -10.47 4.57 -6.05
N ASN A 38 -10.26 3.41 -6.68
CA ASN A 38 -9.26 3.23 -7.75
C ASN A 38 -7.89 3.77 -7.33
N VAL A 39 -7.46 3.43 -6.10
CA VAL A 39 -6.13 3.77 -5.62
C VAL A 39 -5.09 3.10 -6.50
N GLU A 40 -4.13 3.87 -7.00
CA GLU A 40 -3.10 3.37 -7.90
C GLU A 40 -2.01 2.61 -7.12
N LYS A 41 -1.55 3.21 -6.02
CA LYS A 41 -0.48 2.67 -5.17
C LYS A 41 -0.83 2.79 -3.69
N VAL A 42 -0.51 1.77 -2.91
CA VAL A 42 -0.55 1.77 -1.45
C VAL A 42 0.85 1.52 -0.94
N ILE A 43 1.40 2.52 -0.25
CA ILE A 43 2.72 2.47 0.35
C ILE A 43 2.53 2.21 1.85
N TYR A 44 3.19 1.18 2.36
CA TYR A 44 3.14 0.84 3.76
C TYR A 44 4.48 0.39 4.33
N GLY A 45 4.54 0.25 5.65
CA GLY A 45 5.75 -0.12 6.39
C GLY A 45 5.47 -1.16 7.46
N HIS A 46 5.94 -0.87 8.68
CA HIS A 46 5.69 -1.62 9.91
C HIS A 46 6.39 -2.99 10.03
N LEU A 47 6.46 -3.77 8.96
CA LEU A 47 7.06 -5.11 8.99
C LEU A 47 8.58 -5.03 8.90
N HIS A 48 9.28 -5.72 9.80
CA HIS A 48 10.74 -5.76 9.91
C HIS A 48 11.25 -7.17 10.26
N GLY A 49 12.54 -7.43 9.98
CA GLY A 49 13.23 -8.67 10.35
C GLY A 49 12.50 -9.93 9.89
N LYS A 50 12.22 -10.87 10.81
CA LYS A 50 11.57 -12.16 10.47
C LYS A 50 10.18 -12.01 9.85
N SER A 51 9.46 -10.92 10.15
CA SER A 51 8.12 -10.69 9.59
C SER A 51 8.14 -10.43 8.07
N LEU A 52 9.31 -10.07 7.51
CA LEU A 52 9.49 -9.87 6.07
C LEU A 52 9.23 -11.14 5.23
N GLN A 53 9.20 -12.32 5.86
CA GLN A 53 8.85 -13.59 5.19
C GLN A 53 7.35 -13.67 4.83
N ARG A 54 6.50 -12.81 5.40
CA ARG A 54 5.04 -12.79 5.21
C ARG A 54 4.56 -11.38 4.91
N VAL A 55 4.95 -10.85 3.76
CA VAL A 55 4.61 -9.50 3.30
C VAL A 55 3.69 -9.57 2.08
N MET A 56 2.83 -8.57 1.92
CA MET A 56 2.02 -8.39 0.71
C MET A 56 2.62 -7.25 -0.11
N THR A 57 3.23 -7.59 -1.25
CA THR A 57 3.78 -6.61 -2.18
C THR A 57 3.35 -6.96 -3.60
N GLY A 58 3.46 -5.99 -4.52
CA GLY A 58 3.08 -6.15 -5.92
C GLY A 58 1.62 -5.79 -6.21
N TYR A 59 1.15 -6.17 -7.40
CA TYR A 59 -0.17 -5.80 -7.89
C TYR A 59 -1.26 -6.75 -7.41
N ARG A 60 -2.33 -6.20 -6.84
CA ARG A 60 -3.53 -6.94 -6.44
C ARG A 60 -4.76 -6.08 -6.70
N LYS A 61 -5.68 -6.62 -7.49
CA LYS A 61 -7.00 -6.01 -7.80
C LYS A 61 -6.91 -4.54 -8.24
N GLY A 62 -5.95 -4.24 -9.12
CA GLY A 62 -5.76 -2.90 -9.68
C GLY A 62 -4.96 -1.94 -8.81
N VAL A 63 -4.50 -2.37 -7.63
CA VAL A 63 -3.69 -1.56 -6.71
C VAL A 63 -2.28 -2.15 -6.60
N GLU A 64 -1.25 -1.31 -6.69
CA GLU A 64 0.14 -1.69 -6.43
C GLU A 64 0.48 -1.50 -4.95
N TYR A 65 0.96 -2.54 -4.28
CA TYR A 65 1.34 -2.49 -2.87
C TYR A 65 2.87 -2.48 -2.72
N LEU A 66 3.40 -1.47 -2.01
CA LEU A 66 4.82 -1.29 -1.77
C LEU A 66 5.12 -1.31 -0.27
N LEU A 67 5.97 -2.23 0.16
CA LEU A 67 6.55 -2.22 1.49
C LEU A 67 7.82 -1.36 1.49
N THR A 68 7.89 -0.38 2.39
CA THR A 68 8.97 0.62 2.46
C THR A 68 9.71 0.64 3.79
N SER A 69 9.57 -0.44 4.57
CA SER A 69 10.41 -0.66 5.76
C SER A 69 11.89 -0.60 5.39
N CYS A 70 12.70 0.14 6.14
CA CYS A 70 14.08 0.44 5.77
C CYS A 70 14.94 -0.80 5.51
N ASP A 71 14.81 -1.84 6.34
CA ASP A 71 15.52 -3.11 6.17
C ASP A 71 15.02 -3.93 4.96
N TYR A 72 13.78 -3.71 4.53
CA TYR A 72 13.23 -4.33 3.31
C TYR A 72 13.76 -3.65 2.04
N ILE A 73 13.85 -2.31 2.04
CA ILE A 73 14.35 -1.52 0.89
C ILE A 73 15.87 -1.30 0.93
N ASN A 74 16.61 -2.02 1.78
CA ASN A 74 18.06 -1.86 1.94
C ASN A 74 18.51 -0.42 2.25
N PHE A 75 17.68 0.33 2.98
CA PHE A 75 17.90 1.76 3.29
C PHE A 75 18.11 2.63 2.05
N ASP A 76 17.62 2.19 0.88
CA ASP A 76 17.65 2.92 -0.38
C ASP A 76 16.24 3.40 -0.73
N PRO A 77 15.97 4.73 -0.70
CA PRO A 77 14.65 5.26 -1.01
C PRO A 77 14.17 4.83 -2.40
N ILE A 78 12.94 4.34 -2.47
CA ILE A 78 12.31 3.97 -3.74
C ILE A 78 11.59 5.16 -4.36
N THR A 79 11.74 5.34 -5.67
CA THR A 79 10.97 6.32 -6.45
C THR A 79 9.53 5.82 -6.61
N ILE A 80 8.55 6.65 -6.25
CA ILE A 80 7.12 6.32 -6.30
C ILE A 80 6.43 6.84 -7.58
N LEU A 81 6.89 7.99 -8.06
CA LEU A 81 6.35 8.69 -9.23
C LEU A 81 7.52 9.06 -10.14
N GLU A 82 7.33 8.87 -11.45
CA GLU A 82 8.20 9.40 -12.50
C GLU A 82 7.78 10.81 -12.92
#